data_AF-A0A950CPZ4-F1
#
_entry.id   AF-A0A950CPZ4-F1
#
_cell.length_a   1.000
_cell.length_b   1.000
_cell.length_c   1.000
_cell.angle_alpha   90.00
_cell.angle_beta   90.00
_cell.angle_gamma   90.00
#
_symmetry.space_group_name_H-M   'P 1'
#
loop_
_entity.id
_entity.type
_entity.pdbx_description
1 polymer ?
#
loop_
_entity_poly.entity_id
_entity_poly.type
_entity_poly.pdbx_seq_one_letter_code
_entity_poly.pdbx_strand_id
1 'polypeptide(L)'
;MKVLQSVLIVGFAALILRAGVLAHAGPPPEQVENQTPPEEGTEAPSAIPEETPEPPAIAPGTIINKSNWMQYKQFFTDGEIGLWEGKWFWKMPDDVQINVGPTKIYPLPEPFIELTERYGDQTQLVQLPNGRWKLKNYVAGMPFALPREPNMGLKILTNVYYHIGPHLAAGFRDSGTPLSICNMDRFNDVLCWKFNFDIRQMAYNWEPGVERVERDSGDAWLGEYYEVVQPEQYRYIADLVLHWQDNLRTEDNFLWIPALRRSLRLSDASHCSPIFTFSDLTRDDVKAGWNGGIADFNATFVKRMKLLGLAQLANNDYGKFPENYDLPLAWAKPSWGAWELRNVWVIDIRPIPPLAPKYCYAKRIMYVDTSLSQPLAQDLYDSKLNLSKIMVLSGKPADIPKYGMQNWAGGGIQQLWNVHSDHAFMAFTADERGRNWTIDSAVKPKYDNLRAFQTASGILHQMR
;
A
#
# COMPACT_ATOMS: atom_id res chain seq x y z
N MET A 1 30.82 -29.24 13.30
CA MET A 1 30.94 -30.38 12.34
C MET A 1 29.75 -31.30 12.61
N LYS A 2 28.95 -31.63 11.57
CA LYS A 2 27.55 -32.13 11.61
C LYS A 2 26.57 -30.97 11.88
N VAL A 3 25.60 -30.65 11.02
CA VAL A 3 24.55 -31.52 10.44
C VAL A 3 24.29 -31.17 8.98
N LEU A 4 24.20 -32.20 8.13
CA LEU A 4 23.73 -32.17 6.75
C LEU A 4 22.61 -33.22 6.64
N GLN A 5 21.68 -33.01 5.70
CA GLN A 5 20.63 -33.91 5.19
C GLN A 5 19.27 -33.92 5.90
N SER A 6 18.27 -33.40 5.19
CA SER A 6 17.03 -34.13 4.86
C SER A 6 16.36 -33.49 3.64
N VAL A 7 16.25 -34.27 2.55
CA VAL A 7 15.54 -34.00 1.29
C VAL A 7 14.86 -35.33 0.90
N LEU A 8 13.67 -35.25 0.26
CA LEU A 8 12.90 -36.30 -0.47
C LEU A 8 12.05 -37.25 0.44
N ILE A 9 10.83 -37.73 0.15
CA ILE A 9 9.86 -37.84 -0.98
C ILE A 9 8.48 -38.25 -0.39
N VAL A 10 7.33 -37.96 -1.05
CA VAL A 10 6.15 -38.85 -1.39
C VAL A 10 5.12 -37.95 -2.12
N GLY A 11 4.42 -38.22 -3.22
CA GLY A 11 4.10 -39.44 -4.00
C GLY A 11 2.57 -39.49 -4.30
N PHE A 12 2.20 -39.54 -5.58
CA PHE A 12 0.84 -39.51 -6.20
C PHE A 12 -0.14 -40.64 -5.82
N ALA A 13 -1.47 -40.39 -5.90
CA ALA A 13 -2.48 -41.30 -6.51
C ALA A 13 -3.90 -40.66 -6.61
N ALA A 14 -4.63 -40.99 -7.68
CA ALA A 14 -6.01 -40.58 -8.00
C ALA A 14 -6.96 -41.81 -8.01
N LEU A 15 -8.26 -41.62 -7.75
CA LEU A 15 -9.33 -42.47 -8.31
C LEU A 15 -10.74 -41.82 -8.23
N ILE A 16 -11.59 -42.27 -9.15
CA ILE A 16 -12.88 -41.78 -9.67
C ILE A 16 -14.09 -42.46 -8.99
N LEU A 17 -15.26 -41.80 -8.85
CA LEU A 17 -16.58 -42.29 -9.33
C LEU A 17 -17.75 -41.28 -9.16
N ARG A 18 -18.81 -41.57 -9.93
CA ARG A 18 -19.85 -40.73 -10.56
C ARG A 18 -21.18 -40.55 -9.78
N ALA A 19 -21.90 -39.51 -10.22
CA ALA A 19 -23.35 -39.41 -10.54
C ALA A 19 -24.39 -39.03 -9.47
N GLY A 20 -25.25 -38.07 -9.86
CA GLY A 20 -26.56 -37.82 -9.24
C GLY A 20 -27.10 -36.40 -9.47
N VAL A 21 -27.44 -36.04 -10.71
CA VAL A 21 -28.22 -34.82 -11.03
C VAL A 21 -29.69 -35.21 -11.13
N LEU A 22 -30.54 -34.59 -10.32
CA LEU A 22 -32.00 -34.61 -10.48
C LEU A 22 -32.48 -33.16 -10.61
N ALA A 23 -33.04 -32.88 -11.79
CA ALA A 23 -33.74 -31.65 -12.12
C ALA A 23 -35.09 -31.59 -11.37
N HIS A 24 -35.49 -30.40 -10.92
CA HIS A 24 -36.90 -30.06 -10.69
C HIS A 24 -37.16 -28.68 -11.31
N ALA A 25 -38.11 -28.67 -12.24
CA ALA A 25 -38.59 -27.53 -12.97
C ALA A 25 -39.53 -26.69 -12.10
N GLY A 26 -39.29 -25.37 -12.04
CA GLY A 26 -40.23 -24.38 -11.52
C GLY A 26 -41.09 -23.78 -12.65
N PRO A 27 -42.34 -23.37 -12.38
CA PRO A 27 -43.30 -22.88 -13.37
C PRO A 27 -42.98 -21.44 -13.87
N PRO A 28 -43.62 -21.01 -14.98
CA PRO A 28 -43.17 -19.89 -15.82
C PRO A 28 -43.62 -18.51 -15.32
N PRO A 29 -43.05 -17.41 -15.86
CA PRO A 29 -43.19 -16.06 -15.32
C PRO A 29 -44.53 -15.42 -15.67
N GLU A 30 -45.05 -14.67 -14.70
CA GLU A 30 -46.24 -13.83 -14.79
C GLU A 30 -45.94 -12.55 -15.59
N GLN A 31 -46.90 -12.16 -16.42
CA GLN A 31 -46.80 -11.05 -17.37
C GLN A 31 -46.85 -9.71 -16.64
N VAL A 32 -45.83 -8.88 -16.84
CA VAL A 32 -45.86 -7.46 -16.47
C VAL A 32 -46.27 -6.66 -17.69
N GLU A 33 -47.38 -5.95 -17.50
CA GLU A 33 -48.08 -5.13 -18.48
C GLU A 33 -47.28 -3.88 -18.86
N ASN A 34 -47.28 -3.58 -20.17
CA ASN A 34 -46.71 -2.40 -20.79
C ASN A 34 -47.35 -1.11 -20.24
N GLN A 35 -46.53 -0.20 -19.71
CA GLN A 35 -46.87 1.23 -19.70
C GLN A 35 -45.73 2.03 -20.34
N THR A 36 -46.08 2.63 -21.47
CA THR A 36 -45.29 3.60 -22.25
C THR A 36 -45.08 4.89 -21.43
N PRO A 37 -43.90 5.53 -21.50
CA PRO A 37 -43.55 6.69 -20.67
C PRO A 37 -44.18 7.98 -21.20
N PRO A 38 -44.48 8.98 -20.35
CA PRO A 38 -44.64 10.35 -20.78
C PRO A 38 -43.30 11.09 -20.87
N GLU A 39 -43.28 12.07 -21.77
CA GLU A 39 -42.18 12.84 -22.30
C GLU A 39 -41.40 13.72 -21.30
N GLU A 40 -40.18 14.02 -21.74
CA GLU A 40 -39.16 14.95 -21.25
C GLU A 40 -39.67 16.21 -20.52
N GLY A 41 -39.19 16.35 -19.28
CA GLY A 41 -39.01 17.63 -18.60
C GLY A 41 -37.54 17.80 -18.24
N THR A 42 -36.89 18.77 -18.87
CA THR A 42 -35.53 19.23 -18.61
C THR A 42 -35.37 19.72 -17.17
N GLU A 43 -34.72 18.94 -16.31
CA GLU A 43 -34.16 19.42 -15.03
C GLU A 43 -32.88 18.64 -14.71
N ALA A 44 -31.76 19.36 -14.60
CA ALA A 44 -30.48 18.80 -14.19
C ALA A 44 -30.54 18.39 -12.70
N PRO A 45 -30.25 17.14 -12.31
CA PRO A 45 -30.17 16.79 -10.90
C PRO A 45 -28.75 16.98 -10.39
N SER A 46 -28.47 18.21 -9.97
CA SER A 46 -27.56 18.49 -8.86
C SER A 46 -28.23 18.04 -7.56
N ALA A 47 -27.83 16.89 -7.00
CA ALA A 47 -27.95 16.63 -5.56
C ALA A 47 -27.13 15.38 -5.18
N ILE A 48 -26.05 15.59 -4.45
CA ILE A 48 -25.40 14.56 -3.62
C ILE A 48 -26.38 14.27 -2.46
N PRO A 49 -26.75 13.01 -2.16
CA PRO A 49 -27.66 12.73 -1.06
C PRO A 49 -27.00 13.03 0.30
N GLU A 50 -27.73 13.84 1.08
CA GLU A 50 -27.68 14.14 2.53
C GLU A 50 -26.36 13.95 3.30
N GLU A 51 -25.86 15.09 3.78
CA GLU A 51 -24.84 15.21 4.82
C GLU A 51 -25.18 14.36 6.03
N THR A 52 -24.35 13.34 6.26
CA THR A 52 -24.15 12.77 7.58
C THR A 52 -23.75 13.91 8.52
N PRO A 53 -24.32 14.04 9.74
CA PRO A 53 -23.98 15.15 10.65
C PRO A 53 -22.46 15.29 10.77
N GLU A 54 -21.95 16.52 10.59
CA GLU A 54 -20.51 16.76 10.56
C GLU A 54 -19.85 16.10 11.78
N PRO A 55 -18.88 15.19 11.57
CA PRO A 55 -18.20 14.54 12.67
C PRO A 55 -17.54 15.61 13.56
N PRO A 56 -17.50 15.39 14.89
CA PRO A 56 -16.99 16.38 15.84
C PRO A 56 -15.66 16.98 15.37
N ALA A 57 -15.54 18.29 15.46
CA ALA A 57 -14.34 18.99 15.04
C ALA A 57 -13.30 19.00 16.16
N ILE A 58 -12.04 18.73 15.82
CA ILE A 58 -10.91 18.98 16.72
C ILE A 58 -10.29 20.30 16.31
N ALA A 59 -10.16 21.23 17.26
CA ALA A 59 -9.56 22.52 16.97
C ALA A 59 -8.04 22.37 16.76
N PRO A 60 -7.45 23.00 15.71
CA PRO A 60 -6.00 23.16 15.64
C PRO A 60 -5.44 23.79 16.93
N GLY A 61 -4.28 23.31 17.38
CA GLY A 61 -3.69 23.65 18.67
C GLY A 61 -4.09 22.73 19.82
N THR A 62 -5.03 21.80 19.61
CA THR A 62 -5.33 20.75 20.59
C THR A 62 -4.11 19.85 20.78
N ILE A 63 -3.75 19.57 22.04
CA ILE A 63 -2.72 18.59 22.40
C ILE A 63 -3.42 17.37 22.99
N ILE A 64 -3.31 16.24 22.31
CA ILE A 64 -3.85 14.95 22.77
C ILE A 64 -2.75 14.18 23.49
N ASN A 65 -3.06 13.68 24.69
CA ASN A 65 -2.16 12.93 25.55
C ASN A 65 -2.94 11.90 26.40
N LYS A 66 -2.26 11.19 27.30
CA LYS A 66 -2.88 10.16 28.15
C LYS A 66 -4.08 10.62 28.98
N SER A 67 -4.16 11.89 29.35
CA SER A 67 -5.26 12.42 30.19
C SER A 67 -6.55 12.69 29.43
N ASN A 68 -6.49 12.91 28.11
CA ASN A 68 -7.64 13.37 27.33
C ASN A 68 -7.94 12.55 26.06
N TRP A 69 -7.10 11.61 25.64
CA TRP A 69 -7.28 10.85 24.39
C TRP A 69 -8.66 10.20 24.24
N MET A 70 -9.27 9.78 25.35
CA MET A 70 -10.61 9.18 25.36
C MET A 70 -11.70 10.10 24.76
N GLN A 71 -11.53 11.43 24.85
CA GLN A 71 -12.44 12.42 24.25
C GLN A 71 -12.34 12.46 22.72
N TYR A 72 -11.23 11.98 22.18
CA TYR A 72 -10.87 12.02 20.77
C TYR A 72 -10.79 10.62 20.14
N LYS A 73 -11.18 9.56 20.87
CA LYS A 73 -11.03 8.17 20.45
C LYS A 73 -11.65 7.86 19.08
N GLN A 74 -12.71 8.57 18.70
CA GLN A 74 -13.38 8.40 17.41
C GLN A 74 -12.52 8.77 16.18
N PHE A 75 -11.37 9.43 16.39
CA PHE A 75 -10.46 9.85 15.33
C PHE A 75 -9.22 8.95 15.19
N PHE A 76 -9.16 7.84 15.93
CA PHE A 76 -8.10 6.84 15.85
C PHE A 76 -8.61 5.53 15.24
N THR A 77 -7.70 4.69 14.75
CA THR A 77 -8.03 3.31 14.35
C THR A 77 -8.30 2.41 15.55
N ASP A 78 -8.88 1.22 15.33
CA ASP A 78 -9.09 0.26 16.42
C ASP A 78 -7.74 -0.21 17.00
N GLY A 79 -6.73 -0.37 16.13
CA GLY A 79 -5.36 -0.65 16.53
C GLY A 79 -4.75 0.44 17.40
N GLU A 80 -4.82 1.69 16.96
CA GLU A 80 -4.30 2.85 17.72
C GLU A 80 -5.01 3.03 19.06
N ILE A 81 -6.32 2.82 19.13
CA ILE A 81 -7.08 2.80 20.40
C ILE A 81 -6.49 1.73 21.34
N GLY A 82 -6.18 0.54 20.82
CA GLY A 82 -5.53 -0.51 21.60
C GLY A 82 -4.14 -0.11 22.15
N LEU A 83 -3.38 0.70 21.42
CA LEU A 83 -2.11 1.26 21.89
C LEU A 83 -2.32 2.27 23.02
N TRP A 84 -3.37 3.10 22.94
CA TRP A 84 -3.74 4.05 24.00
C TRP A 84 -4.24 3.36 25.27
N GLU A 85 -5.05 2.31 25.13
CA GLU A 85 -5.56 1.49 26.24
C GLU A 85 -4.47 0.67 26.93
N GLY A 86 -3.31 0.50 26.28
CA GLY A 86 -2.25 -0.37 26.77
C GLY A 86 -2.62 -1.85 26.71
N LYS A 87 -3.46 -2.23 25.75
CA LYS A 87 -3.96 -3.59 25.56
C LYS A 87 -2.85 -4.56 25.12
N TRP A 88 -1.84 -4.05 24.43
CA TRP A 88 -0.74 -4.81 23.85
C TRP A 88 0.58 -4.51 24.56
N PHE A 89 1.62 -5.28 24.25
CA PHE A 89 2.98 -4.98 24.72
C PHE A 89 3.41 -3.57 24.28
N TRP A 90 3.22 -3.28 22.99
CA TRP A 90 3.34 -1.95 22.43
C TRP A 90 2.18 -1.08 22.91
N LYS A 91 2.51 0.07 23.49
CA LYS A 91 1.55 1.01 24.04
C LYS A 91 2.08 2.42 23.96
N MET A 92 1.17 3.39 23.99
CA MET A 92 1.55 4.79 23.94
C MET A 92 2.50 5.16 25.11
N PRO A 93 3.61 5.86 24.84
CA PRO A 93 4.52 6.40 25.87
C PRO A 93 3.78 7.27 26.89
N ASP A 94 4.27 7.36 28.13
CA ASP A 94 3.57 8.10 29.20
C ASP A 94 3.46 9.60 28.91
N ASP A 95 4.46 10.17 28.27
CA ASP A 95 4.59 11.58 27.90
C ASP A 95 4.20 11.87 26.45
N VAL A 96 3.55 10.91 25.77
CA VAL A 96 3.11 11.06 24.38
C VAL A 96 2.28 12.34 24.19
N GLN A 97 2.57 13.05 23.11
CA GLN A 97 1.82 14.22 22.68
C GLN A 97 1.52 14.14 21.19
N ILE A 98 0.24 14.27 20.85
CA ILE A 98 -0.23 14.47 19.49
C ILE A 98 -0.68 15.92 19.36
N ASN A 99 0.12 16.72 18.67
CA ASN A 99 -0.18 18.12 18.39
C ASN A 99 -1.07 18.22 17.15
N VAL A 100 -2.33 18.61 17.32
CA VAL A 100 -3.27 18.74 16.21
C VAL A 100 -3.07 20.07 15.51
N GLY A 101 -2.91 20.04 14.19
CA GLY A 101 -2.72 21.20 13.33
C GLY A 101 -3.86 21.39 12.34
N PRO A 102 -3.82 22.47 11.53
CA PRO A 102 -4.74 22.65 10.43
C PRO A 102 -4.47 21.60 9.33
N THR A 103 -5.52 21.03 8.77
CA THR A 103 -5.44 20.14 7.62
C THR A 103 -4.96 20.90 6.39
N LYS A 104 -3.93 20.38 5.72
CA LYS A 104 -3.39 20.95 4.48
C LYS A 104 -3.61 19.96 3.34
N ILE A 105 -4.15 20.42 2.22
CA ILE A 105 -4.33 19.57 1.03
C ILE A 105 -3.55 20.22 -0.09
N TYR A 106 -2.57 19.50 -0.62
CA TYR A 106 -1.92 19.91 -1.85
C TYR A 106 -2.71 19.36 -3.04
N PRO A 107 -3.01 20.19 -4.05
CA PRO A 107 -3.74 19.73 -5.23
C PRO A 107 -2.91 18.71 -6.00
N LEU A 108 -3.61 17.72 -6.56
CA LEU A 108 -2.99 16.80 -7.51
C LEU A 108 -2.53 17.56 -8.76
N PRO A 109 -1.48 17.09 -9.47
CA PRO A 109 -1.03 17.70 -10.71
C PRO A 109 -2.15 17.76 -11.76
N GLU A 110 -2.29 18.91 -12.41
CA GLU A 110 -3.32 19.15 -13.44
C GLU A 110 -3.34 18.07 -14.55
N PRO A 111 -2.20 17.62 -15.12
CA PRO A 111 -2.22 16.54 -16.11
C PRO A 111 -2.81 15.23 -15.59
N PHE A 112 -2.62 14.91 -14.31
CA PHE A 112 -3.21 13.71 -13.70
C PHE A 112 -4.74 13.84 -13.58
N ILE A 113 -5.23 15.03 -13.22
CA ILE A 113 -6.65 15.35 -13.13
C ILE A 113 -7.30 15.28 -14.53
N GLU A 114 -6.72 15.90 -15.54
CA GLU A 114 -7.22 15.87 -16.92
C GLU A 114 -7.34 14.44 -17.47
N LEU A 115 -6.37 13.58 -17.15
CA LEU A 115 -6.41 12.16 -17.54
C LEU A 115 -7.50 11.40 -16.79
N THR A 116 -7.70 11.72 -15.51
CA THR A 116 -8.79 11.17 -14.70
C THR A 116 -10.15 11.54 -15.28
N GLU A 117 -10.35 12.80 -15.67
CA GLU A 117 -11.59 13.27 -16.30
C GLU A 117 -11.81 12.62 -17.67
N ARG A 118 -10.74 12.44 -18.46
CA ARG A 118 -10.84 11.86 -19.80
C ARG A 118 -11.12 10.36 -19.79
N TYR A 119 -10.50 9.61 -18.86
CA TYR A 119 -10.46 8.15 -18.91
C TYR A 119 -11.16 7.47 -17.74
N GLY A 120 -11.36 8.14 -16.60
CA GLY A 120 -11.86 7.52 -15.37
C GLY A 120 -13.23 6.86 -15.55
N ASP A 121 -14.14 7.50 -16.27
CA ASP A 121 -15.50 6.96 -16.52
C ASP A 121 -15.54 5.73 -17.44
N GLN A 122 -14.43 5.45 -18.13
CA GLN A 122 -14.31 4.28 -19.02
C GLN A 122 -13.89 3.02 -18.26
N THR A 123 -13.24 3.18 -17.10
CA THR A 123 -12.71 2.09 -16.29
C THR A 123 -13.84 1.24 -15.74
N GLN A 124 -13.70 -0.09 -15.84
CA GLN A 124 -14.70 -1.04 -15.36
C GLN A 124 -14.06 -2.17 -14.55
N LEU A 125 -14.77 -2.60 -13.52
CA LEU A 125 -14.47 -3.83 -12.78
C LEU A 125 -15.50 -4.89 -13.16
N VAL A 126 -15.02 -6.01 -13.69
CA VAL A 126 -15.86 -7.14 -14.10
C VAL A 126 -15.53 -8.34 -13.23
N GLN A 127 -16.50 -8.83 -12.48
CA GLN A 127 -16.34 -10.06 -11.72
C GLN A 127 -16.40 -11.26 -12.67
N LEU A 128 -15.40 -12.13 -12.59
CA LEU A 128 -15.31 -13.37 -13.36
C LEU A 128 -16.02 -14.52 -12.62
N PRO A 129 -16.39 -15.61 -13.31
CA PRO A 129 -17.06 -16.76 -12.67
C PRO A 129 -16.26 -17.43 -11.55
N ASN A 130 -14.93 -17.27 -11.55
CA ASN A 130 -14.05 -17.77 -10.48
C ASN A 130 -13.95 -16.82 -9.28
N GLY A 131 -14.75 -15.75 -9.25
CA GLY A 131 -14.78 -14.74 -8.19
C GLY A 131 -13.72 -13.64 -8.32
N ARG A 132 -12.76 -13.78 -9.26
CA ARG A 132 -11.70 -12.77 -9.47
C ARG A 132 -12.24 -11.53 -10.18
N TRP A 133 -11.61 -10.40 -9.96
CA TRP A 133 -11.97 -9.13 -10.60
C TRP A 133 -11.03 -8.80 -11.76
N LYS A 134 -11.60 -8.54 -12.93
CA LYS A 134 -10.86 -8.03 -14.09
C LYS A 134 -11.05 -6.52 -14.22
N LEU A 135 -9.95 -5.79 -14.31
CA LEU A 135 -9.94 -4.38 -14.67
C LEU A 135 -10.01 -4.26 -16.20
N LYS A 136 -10.89 -3.38 -16.68
CA LYS A 136 -11.03 -3.10 -18.12
C LYS A 136 -10.94 -1.60 -18.37
N ASN A 137 -10.37 -1.26 -19.52
CA ASN A 137 -10.31 0.10 -20.06
C ASN A 137 -9.60 1.14 -19.17
N TYR A 138 -8.78 0.70 -18.20
CA TYR A 138 -7.94 1.63 -17.46
C TYR A 138 -6.79 2.12 -18.35
N VAL A 139 -6.59 3.44 -18.41
CA VAL A 139 -5.61 4.07 -19.32
C VAL A 139 -4.59 4.93 -18.57
N ALA A 140 -5.00 5.83 -17.68
CA ALA A 140 -4.15 6.53 -16.70
C ALA A 140 -5.03 7.42 -15.80
N GLY A 141 -4.39 8.18 -14.92
CA GLY A 141 -5.08 8.98 -13.92
C GLY A 141 -5.62 8.10 -12.80
N MET A 142 -6.53 8.64 -12.01
CA MET A 142 -7.26 7.88 -11.01
C MET A 142 -8.25 6.94 -11.72
N PRO A 143 -8.23 5.62 -11.46
CA PRO A 143 -9.13 4.67 -12.12
C PRO A 143 -10.61 5.02 -11.99
N PHE A 144 -11.04 5.42 -10.78
CA PHE A 144 -12.42 5.82 -10.48
C PHE A 144 -12.44 7.18 -9.80
N ALA A 145 -12.68 8.26 -10.56
CA ALA A 145 -12.69 9.63 -10.05
C ALA A 145 -13.66 9.82 -8.86
N LEU A 146 -14.86 9.25 -8.96
CA LEU A 146 -15.88 9.27 -7.92
C LEU A 146 -16.33 7.82 -7.62
N PRO A 147 -15.71 7.12 -6.66
CA PRO A 147 -16.13 5.77 -6.31
C PRO A 147 -17.54 5.80 -5.71
N ARG A 148 -18.47 5.11 -6.37
CA ARG A 148 -19.88 4.97 -5.99
C ARG A 148 -20.32 3.52 -6.14
N GLU A 149 -21.48 3.18 -5.56
CA GLU A 149 -22.09 1.88 -5.77
C GLU A 149 -22.44 1.63 -7.26
N PRO A 150 -22.46 0.36 -7.71
CA PRO A 150 -22.07 -0.85 -6.98
C PRO A 150 -20.54 -0.97 -6.78
N ASN A 151 -20.13 -1.72 -5.76
CA ASN A 151 -18.74 -2.08 -5.44
C ASN A 151 -17.86 -0.89 -5.06
N MET A 152 -18.40 0.06 -4.28
CA MET A 152 -17.66 1.26 -3.88
C MET A 152 -16.32 0.92 -3.20
N GLY A 153 -16.28 -0.07 -2.31
CA GLY A 153 -15.07 -0.49 -1.62
C GLY A 153 -13.96 -0.98 -2.57
N LEU A 154 -14.32 -1.76 -3.59
CA LEU A 154 -13.38 -2.26 -4.59
C LEU A 154 -12.87 -1.17 -5.54
N LYS A 155 -13.72 -0.18 -5.88
CA LYS A 155 -13.29 1.00 -6.63
C LYS A 155 -12.27 1.82 -5.83
N ILE A 156 -12.51 2.00 -4.52
CA ILE A 156 -11.54 2.67 -3.63
C ILE A 156 -10.23 1.87 -3.55
N LEU A 157 -10.29 0.55 -3.38
CA LEU A 157 -9.09 -0.29 -3.38
C LEU A 157 -8.32 -0.20 -4.70
N THR A 158 -9.03 -0.11 -5.83
CA THR A 158 -8.41 0.08 -7.14
C THR A 158 -7.71 1.42 -7.24
N ASN A 159 -8.32 2.49 -6.73
CA ASN A 159 -7.68 3.80 -6.63
C ASN A 159 -6.43 3.77 -5.75
N VAL A 160 -6.44 3.03 -4.64
CA VAL A 160 -5.24 2.82 -3.81
C VAL A 160 -4.16 2.09 -4.58
N TYR A 161 -4.51 1.07 -5.35
CA TYR A 161 -3.53 0.28 -6.09
C TYR A 161 -2.89 1.07 -7.25
N TYR A 162 -3.61 2.00 -7.87
CA TYR A 162 -3.10 2.85 -8.96
C TYR A 162 -3.05 4.34 -8.57
N HIS A 163 -2.83 4.62 -7.28
CA HIS A 163 -2.74 6.00 -6.81
C HIS A 163 -1.58 6.72 -7.49
N ILE A 164 -1.62 8.05 -7.46
CA ILE A 164 -0.59 8.87 -8.09
C ILE A 164 0.81 8.57 -7.50
N GLY A 165 1.79 8.44 -8.38
CA GLY A 165 3.20 8.31 -8.02
C GLY A 165 4.10 8.84 -9.14
N PRO A 166 5.42 8.93 -8.91
CA PRO A 166 6.37 9.32 -9.94
C PRO A 166 6.48 8.24 -11.02
N HIS A 167 6.94 8.62 -12.21
CA HIS A 167 7.38 7.66 -13.21
C HIS A 167 8.53 6.78 -12.68
N LEU A 168 9.50 7.39 -11.99
CA LEU A 168 10.65 6.71 -11.41
C LEU A 168 10.95 7.24 -10.02
N ALA A 169 11.00 6.36 -9.02
CA ALA A 169 11.56 6.64 -7.70
C ALA A 169 12.81 5.79 -7.48
N ALA A 170 13.93 6.44 -7.14
CA ALA A 170 15.19 5.76 -6.91
C ALA A 170 15.88 6.26 -5.63
N GLY A 171 16.43 5.30 -4.88
CA GLY A 171 17.17 5.55 -3.66
C GLY A 171 18.48 4.81 -3.68
N PHE A 172 19.52 5.49 -4.14
CA PHE A 172 20.90 5.02 -4.15
C PHE A 172 21.78 6.04 -3.44
N ARG A 173 22.92 5.61 -2.88
CA ARG A 173 23.80 6.51 -2.11
C ARG A 173 24.19 7.80 -2.83
N ASP A 174 24.33 7.73 -4.15
CA ASP A 174 24.66 8.87 -5.00
C ASP A 174 23.45 9.43 -5.79
N SER A 175 22.26 8.85 -5.68
CA SER A 175 20.99 9.35 -6.24
C SER A 175 19.88 9.16 -5.21
N GLY A 176 19.74 10.13 -4.30
CA GLY A 176 18.84 10.05 -3.16
C GLY A 176 19.43 9.30 -1.97
N THR A 177 18.58 8.56 -1.27
CA THR A 177 18.91 7.81 -0.06
C THR A 177 18.42 6.37 -0.17
N PRO A 178 19.25 5.37 0.16
CA PRO A 178 18.80 4.00 0.33
C PRO A 178 17.66 3.92 1.35
N LEU A 179 16.67 3.07 1.06
CA LEU A 179 15.59 2.75 2.00
C LEU A 179 16.18 2.13 3.25
N SER A 180 15.84 2.66 4.42
CA SER A 180 16.22 2.07 5.70
C SER A 180 15.04 1.31 6.29
N ILE A 181 15.32 0.10 6.77
CA ILE A 181 14.34 -0.77 7.41
C ILE A 181 14.92 -1.21 8.76
N CYS A 182 14.30 -0.80 9.85
CA CYS A 182 14.71 -1.15 11.20
C CYS A 182 13.63 -1.98 11.89
N ASN A 183 14.04 -3.12 12.45
CA ASN A 183 13.21 -3.92 13.34
C ASN A 183 13.66 -3.69 14.78
N MET A 184 12.72 -3.67 15.70
CA MET A 184 12.95 -3.56 17.12
C MET A 184 12.11 -4.60 17.85
N ASP A 185 12.75 -5.38 18.71
CA ASP A 185 12.04 -6.37 19.52
C ASP A 185 11.60 -5.82 20.88
N ARG A 186 10.96 -6.67 21.68
CA ARG A 186 10.50 -6.36 23.04
C ARG A 186 11.59 -5.98 24.03
N PHE A 187 12.86 -6.22 23.72
CA PHE A 187 14.01 -5.89 24.55
C PHE A 187 14.68 -4.58 24.11
N ASN A 188 14.11 -3.91 23.10
CA ASN A 188 14.67 -2.76 22.39
C ASN A 188 15.96 -3.09 21.61
N ASP A 189 16.17 -4.37 21.26
CA ASP A 189 17.26 -4.73 20.34
C ASP A 189 16.87 -4.30 18.93
N VAL A 190 17.73 -3.50 18.31
CA VAL A 190 17.50 -2.89 17.00
C VAL A 190 18.38 -3.53 15.94
N LEU A 191 17.76 -3.95 14.83
CA LEU A 191 18.46 -4.38 13.62
C LEU A 191 17.98 -3.56 12.42
N CYS A 192 18.89 -2.75 11.87
CA CYS A 192 18.63 -1.93 10.69
C CYS A 192 19.32 -2.46 9.43
N TRP A 193 18.60 -2.35 8.33
CA TRP A 193 18.99 -2.71 6.98
C TRP A 193 18.92 -1.50 6.07
N LYS A 194 19.76 -1.48 5.03
CA LYS A 194 19.70 -0.46 3.98
C LYS A 194 19.58 -1.12 2.62
N PHE A 195 18.67 -0.63 1.81
CA PHE A 195 18.37 -1.14 0.48
C PHE A 195 18.51 -0.03 -0.55
N ASN A 196 19.29 -0.28 -1.60
CA ASN A 196 19.12 0.46 -2.83
C ASN A 196 17.79 0.06 -3.45
N PHE A 197 17.11 0.98 -4.13
CA PHE A 197 15.88 0.64 -4.84
C PHE A 197 15.69 1.47 -6.11
N ASP A 198 14.98 0.86 -7.06
CA ASP A 198 14.49 1.45 -8.31
C ASP A 198 13.04 0.98 -8.50
N ILE A 199 12.09 1.90 -8.31
CA ILE A 199 10.67 1.66 -8.47
C ILE A 199 10.22 2.45 -9.69
N ARG A 200 9.81 1.75 -10.74
CA ARG A 200 9.48 2.33 -12.04
C ARG A 200 8.06 2.00 -12.45
N GLN A 201 7.27 3.03 -12.72
CA GLN A 201 6.00 2.91 -13.41
C GLN A 201 6.22 2.83 -14.93
N MET A 202 6.00 1.65 -15.49
CA MET A 202 6.25 1.35 -16.89
C MET A 202 5.00 1.48 -17.77
N ALA A 203 3.80 1.49 -17.17
CA ALA A 203 2.54 1.74 -17.87
C ALA A 203 1.62 2.66 -17.07
N TYR A 204 0.57 3.16 -17.72
CA TYR A 204 -0.38 4.12 -17.15
C TYR A 204 0.27 5.45 -16.73
N ASN A 205 1.44 5.78 -17.29
CA ASN A 205 2.19 6.99 -16.97
C ASN A 205 1.36 8.25 -17.25
N TRP A 206 1.25 9.13 -16.26
CA TRP A 206 0.43 10.34 -16.34
C TRP A 206 1.22 11.58 -16.73
N GLU A 207 2.54 11.57 -16.55
CA GLU A 207 3.39 12.74 -16.76
C GLU A 207 3.58 13.09 -18.24
N PRO A 208 3.42 14.38 -18.63
CA PRO A 208 3.75 14.83 -19.97
C PRO A 208 5.23 14.61 -20.31
N GLY A 209 5.48 13.99 -21.48
CA GLY A 209 6.83 13.70 -21.97
C GLY A 209 7.32 12.29 -21.63
N VAL A 210 6.60 11.55 -20.78
CA VAL A 210 6.84 10.12 -20.53
C VAL A 210 5.90 9.30 -21.40
N GLU A 211 6.39 8.23 -22.02
CA GLU A 211 5.53 7.32 -22.81
C GLU A 211 4.46 6.68 -21.89
N ARG A 212 3.20 6.69 -22.33
CA ARG A 212 2.06 6.12 -21.56
C ARG A 212 2.31 4.66 -21.16
N VAL A 213 2.95 3.91 -22.05
CA VAL A 213 3.45 2.55 -21.86
C VAL A 213 4.85 2.51 -22.46
N GLU A 214 5.85 2.16 -21.67
CA GLU A 214 7.22 2.01 -22.13
C GLU A 214 7.34 0.77 -23.03
N ARG A 215 7.99 0.94 -24.19
CA ARG A 215 8.10 -0.12 -25.22
C ARG A 215 8.81 -1.39 -24.73
N ASP A 216 9.80 -1.23 -23.86
CA ASP A 216 10.62 -2.34 -23.35
C ASP A 216 10.07 -2.95 -22.04
N SER A 217 8.87 -2.55 -21.59
CA SER A 217 8.24 -3.01 -20.34
C SER A 217 7.82 -4.49 -20.32
N GLY A 218 7.68 -5.11 -21.49
CA GLY A 218 7.23 -6.50 -21.60
C GLY A 218 5.82 -6.75 -21.05
N ASP A 219 4.96 -5.74 -21.07
CA ASP A 219 3.60 -5.69 -20.48
C ASP A 219 3.56 -5.50 -18.95
N ALA A 220 4.69 -5.27 -18.29
CA ALA A 220 4.69 -4.84 -16.90
C ALA A 220 4.20 -3.39 -16.79
N TRP A 221 3.43 -3.09 -15.75
CA TRP A 221 3.00 -1.71 -15.45
C TRP A 221 3.80 -1.08 -14.32
N LEU A 222 4.30 -1.90 -13.38
CA LEU A 222 5.13 -1.47 -12.26
C LEU A 222 6.24 -2.49 -12.04
N GLY A 223 7.44 -1.98 -11.82
CA GLY A 223 8.59 -2.77 -11.44
C GLY A 223 9.18 -2.24 -10.13
N GLU A 224 9.50 -3.15 -9.21
CA GLU A 224 10.03 -2.84 -7.90
C GLU A 224 11.34 -3.60 -7.70
N TYR A 225 12.46 -2.91 -7.85
CA TYR A 225 13.80 -3.45 -7.62
C TYR A 225 14.32 -3.01 -6.26
N TYR A 226 14.84 -3.96 -5.48
CA TYR A 226 15.52 -3.72 -4.22
C TYR A 226 16.84 -4.49 -4.17
N GLU A 227 17.89 -3.88 -3.61
CA GLU A 227 19.19 -4.50 -3.41
C GLU A 227 19.69 -4.21 -2.00
N VAL A 228 20.10 -5.25 -1.26
CA VAL A 228 20.71 -5.12 0.05
C VAL A 228 22.07 -4.43 -0.05
N VAL A 229 22.20 -3.29 0.63
CA VAL A 229 23.46 -2.56 0.84
C VAL A 229 24.05 -2.89 2.20
N GLN A 230 23.21 -2.99 3.22
CA GLN A 230 23.60 -3.34 4.58
C GLN A 230 22.55 -4.27 5.20
N PRO A 231 22.99 -5.25 6.02
CA PRO A 231 24.37 -5.49 6.47
C PRO A 231 25.23 -6.31 5.48
N GLU A 232 26.55 -6.30 5.67
CA GLU A 232 27.52 -6.81 4.69
C GLU A 232 27.33 -8.29 4.32
N GLN A 233 26.93 -9.13 5.27
CA GLN A 233 26.75 -10.57 5.04
C GLN A 233 25.63 -10.92 4.04
N TYR A 234 24.71 -9.98 3.78
CA TYR A 234 23.60 -10.13 2.83
C TYR A 234 23.71 -9.19 1.64
N ARG A 235 24.81 -8.43 1.56
CA ARG A 235 25.00 -7.41 0.53
C ARG A 235 24.94 -8.02 -0.86
N TYR A 236 24.39 -7.25 -1.81
CA TYR A 236 24.16 -7.64 -3.20
C TYR A 236 23.07 -8.70 -3.42
N ILE A 237 22.37 -9.15 -2.39
CA ILE A 237 21.08 -9.83 -2.62
C ILE A 237 20.14 -8.79 -3.24
N ALA A 238 19.53 -9.13 -4.37
CA ALA A 238 18.55 -8.28 -5.04
C ALA A 238 17.24 -9.01 -5.31
N ASP A 239 16.14 -8.28 -5.21
CA ASP A 239 14.78 -8.72 -5.46
C ASP A 239 14.17 -7.81 -6.52
N LEU A 240 13.53 -8.39 -7.54
CA LEU A 240 12.74 -7.66 -8.53
C LEU A 240 11.34 -8.24 -8.56
N VAL A 241 10.36 -7.36 -8.41
CA VAL A 241 8.94 -7.66 -8.57
C VAL A 241 8.44 -6.98 -9.84
N LEU A 242 7.77 -7.73 -10.71
CA LEU A 242 7.11 -7.20 -11.90
C LEU A 242 5.60 -7.42 -11.78
N HIS A 243 4.86 -6.32 -11.80
CA HIS A 243 3.40 -6.32 -11.82
C HIS A 243 2.90 -6.10 -13.24
N TRP A 244 1.92 -6.86 -13.68
CA TRP A 244 1.49 -6.93 -15.08
C TRP A 244 0.25 -6.09 -15.37
N GLN A 245 0.17 -5.49 -16.56
CA GLN A 245 -1.00 -4.72 -17.00
C GLN A 245 -2.28 -5.58 -17.00
N ASP A 246 -2.17 -6.87 -17.33
CA ASP A 246 -3.24 -7.82 -17.04
C ASP A 246 -3.27 -8.10 -15.54
N ASN A 247 -4.20 -7.46 -14.84
CA ASN A 247 -4.34 -7.57 -13.39
C ASN A 247 -4.71 -8.99 -12.92
N LEU A 248 -5.06 -9.91 -13.83
CA LEU A 248 -5.31 -11.32 -13.51
C LEU A 248 -4.03 -12.16 -13.51
N ARG A 249 -2.94 -11.67 -14.09
CA ARG A 249 -1.66 -12.37 -14.10
C ARG A 249 -0.96 -12.15 -12.76
N THR A 250 -0.50 -13.23 -12.14
CA THR A 250 0.31 -13.11 -10.91
C THR A 250 1.61 -12.37 -11.22
N GLU A 251 2.06 -11.55 -10.27
CA GLU A 251 3.34 -10.88 -10.31
C GLU A 251 4.50 -11.87 -10.47
N ASP A 252 5.56 -11.42 -11.15
CA ASP A 252 6.79 -12.19 -11.26
C ASP A 252 7.82 -11.69 -10.27
N ASN A 253 8.41 -12.61 -9.52
CA ASN A 253 9.39 -12.30 -8.50
C ASN A 253 10.73 -12.98 -8.81
N PHE A 254 11.79 -12.19 -8.97
CA PHE A 254 13.14 -12.66 -9.23
C PHE A 254 14.06 -12.30 -8.07
N LEU A 255 14.62 -13.31 -7.41
CA LEU A 255 15.61 -13.16 -6.35
C LEU A 255 17.00 -13.54 -6.86
N TRP A 256 17.94 -12.61 -6.75
CA TRP A 256 19.36 -12.85 -6.97
C TRP A 256 20.09 -13.10 -5.65
N ILE A 257 20.81 -14.22 -5.58
CA ILE A 257 21.64 -14.57 -4.44
C ILE A 257 23.11 -14.65 -4.89
N PRO A 258 24.01 -13.79 -4.36
CA PRO A 258 25.40 -13.73 -4.79
C PRO A 258 26.14 -15.08 -4.74
N ALA A 259 25.89 -15.87 -3.68
CA ALA A 259 26.48 -17.19 -3.52
C ALA A 259 26.09 -18.19 -4.62
N LEU A 260 24.92 -18.01 -5.25
CA LEU A 260 24.43 -18.89 -6.32
C LEU A 260 24.81 -18.36 -7.72
N ARG A 261 25.17 -17.08 -7.83
CA ARG A 261 25.46 -16.38 -9.09
C ARG A 261 24.41 -16.62 -10.18
N ARG A 262 23.14 -16.76 -9.77
CA ARG A 262 21.97 -16.91 -10.65
C ARG A 262 20.75 -16.28 -9.99
N SER A 263 19.82 -15.80 -10.81
CA SER A 263 18.50 -15.41 -10.34
C SER A 263 17.61 -16.64 -10.21
N LEU A 264 16.75 -16.63 -9.21
CA LEU A 264 15.71 -17.62 -8.97
C LEU A 264 14.37 -16.92 -9.16
N ARG A 265 13.46 -17.51 -9.93
CA ARG A 265 12.06 -17.08 -9.91
C ARG A 265 11.39 -17.69 -8.68
N LEU A 266 10.91 -16.85 -7.77
CA LEU A 266 10.20 -17.30 -6.58
C LEU A 266 8.77 -17.69 -6.94
N SER A 267 8.20 -18.62 -6.15
CA SER A 267 6.80 -19.00 -6.30
C SER A 267 5.88 -17.90 -5.77
N ASP A 268 4.69 -17.77 -6.35
CA ASP A 268 3.59 -16.92 -5.86
C ASP A 268 3.29 -17.14 -4.36
N ALA A 269 3.51 -18.35 -3.84
CA ALA A 269 3.36 -18.65 -2.41
C ALA A 269 4.34 -17.87 -1.51
N SER A 270 5.41 -17.29 -2.07
CA SER A 270 6.36 -16.46 -1.35
C SER A 270 5.84 -15.04 -1.06
N HIS A 271 4.70 -14.62 -1.63
CA HIS A 271 4.14 -13.28 -1.41
C HIS A 271 3.94 -12.94 0.06
N CYS A 272 3.48 -13.93 0.85
CA CYS A 272 3.28 -13.78 2.29
C CYS A 272 4.54 -14.05 3.13
N SER A 273 5.66 -14.34 2.49
CA SER A 273 6.92 -14.51 3.21
C SER A 273 7.46 -13.14 3.64
N PRO A 274 8.07 -13.05 4.83
CA PRO A 274 8.86 -11.91 5.23
C PRO A 274 9.83 -11.46 4.14
N ILE A 275 9.80 -10.17 3.79
CA ILE A 275 10.74 -9.61 2.82
C ILE A 275 12.16 -9.75 3.37
N PHE A 276 13.03 -10.31 2.53
CA PHE A 276 14.41 -10.67 2.87
C PHE A 276 14.55 -11.48 4.16
N THR A 277 13.53 -12.19 4.65
CA THR A 277 13.52 -13.04 5.87
C THR A 277 13.69 -12.35 7.24
N PHE A 278 13.90 -11.02 7.30
CA PHE A 278 14.20 -10.32 8.56
C PHE A 278 13.18 -9.24 8.95
N SER A 279 12.24 -8.89 8.08
CA SER A 279 11.19 -7.93 8.39
C SER A 279 9.89 -8.59 8.81
N ASP A 280 9.16 -7.96 9.72
CA ASP A 280 7.73 -8.28 9.91
C ASP A 280 6.85 -7.84 8.72
N LEU A 281 7.40 -7.12 7.74
CA LEU A 281 6.72 -6.87 6.47
C LEU A 281 6.73 -8.12 5.58
N THR A 282 5.57 -8.39 5.00
CA THR A 282 5.42 -9.26 3.84
C THR A 282 5.39 -8.43 2.56
N ARG A 283 5.43 -9.10 1.40
CA ARG A 283 5.29 -8.39 0.11
C ARG A 283 3.95 -7.69 -0.03
N ASP A 284 2.90 -8.19 0.62
CA ASP A 284 1.59 -7.55 0.65
C ASP A 284 1.60 -6.18 1.34
N ASP A 285 2.62 -5.91 2.16
CA ASP A 285 2.71 -4.72 3.02
C ASP A 285 3.59 -3.60 2.44
N VAL A 286 4.18 -3.78 1.25
CA VAL A 286 4.95 -2.72 0.57
C VAL A 286 4.03 -1.78 -0.21
N LYS A 287 4.61 -0.80 -0.92
CA LYS A 287 3.88 0.15 -1.77
C LYS A 287 2.80 0.92 -0.99
N ALA A 288 3.27 1.73 -0.04
CA ALA A 288 2.40 2.43 0.92
C ALA A 288 1.44 1.48 1.64
N GLY A 289 1.92 0.27 1.94
CA GLY A 289 1.16 -0.69 2.72
C GLY A 289 0.16 -1.53 1.94
N TRP A 290 0.04 -1.50 0.61
CA TRP A 290 -0.81 -2.45 -0.13
C TRP A 290 -0.20 -2.88 -1.47
N ASN A 291 0.14 -4.16 -1.57
CA ASN A 291 0.64 -4.76 -2.81
C ASN A 291 -0.08 -6.05 -3.23
N GLY A 292 -1.25 -6.35 -2.65
CA GLY A 292 -2.03 -7.57 -2.95
C GLY A 292 -2.75 -7.56 -4.31
N GLY A 293 -2.66 -6.48 -5.08
CA GLY A 293 -3.40 -6.35 -6.32
C GLY A 293 -4.90 -6.11 -6.10
N ILE A 294 -5.70 -6.36 -7.13
CA ILE A 294 -7.16 -6.17 -7.08
C ILE A 294 -7.94 -7.39 -7.54
N ALA A 295 -7.31 -8.33 -8.25
CA ALA A 295 -8.02 -9.47 -8.84
C ALA A 295 -8.52 -10.45 -7.78
N ASP A 296 -7.73 -10.70 -6.75
CA ASP A 296 -7.95 -11.78 -5.80
C ASP A 296 -8.54 -11.31 -4.46
N PHE A 297 -9.10 -10.10 -4.43
CA PHE A 297 -9.66 -9.46 -3.23
C PHE A 297 -11.06 -8.93 -3.47
N ASN A 298 -11.90 -9.07 -2.45
CA ASN A 298 -13.12 -8.29 -2.30
C ASN A 298 -12.85 -7.15 -1.32
N ALA A 299 -13.40 -5.98 -1.61
CA ALA A 299 -13.35 -4.84 -0.71
C ALA A 299 -14.73 -4.22 -0.54
N THR A 300 -15.16 -4.11 0.72
CA THR A 300 -16.46 -3.57 1.09
C THR A 300 -16.28 -2.20 1.74
N PHE A 301 -17.06 -1.22 1.31
CA PHE A 301 -17.10 0.09 1.96
C PHE A 301 -17.80 -0.04 3.33
N VAL A 302 -17.13 0.42 4.39
CA VAL A 302 -17.65 0.32 5.76
C VAL A 302 -18.30 1.63 6.18
N LYS A 303 -17.53 2.74 6.12
CA LYS A 303 -18.00 4.06 6.56
C LYS A 303 -17.09 5.18 6.05
N ARG A 304 -17.58 6.41 6.13
CA ARG A 304 -16.76 7.62 6.14
C ARG A 304 -16.37 7.93 7.58
N MET A 305 -15.16 8.42 7.80
CA MET A 305 -14.77 8.97 9.10
C MET A 305 -13.74 10.08 8.95
N LYS A 306 -13.57 10.88 10.00
CA LYS A 306 -12.39 11.71 10.17
C LYS A 306 -11.35 10.91 10.95
N LEU A 307 -10.13 10.85 10.45
CA LEU A 307 -8.99 10.19 11.09
C LEU A 307 -7.92 11.25 11.39
N LEU A 308 -7.36 11.23 12.60
CA LEU A 308 -6.14 11.95 12.90
C LEU A 308 -4.97 11.19 12.30
N GLY A 309 -4.19 11.84 11.44
CA GLY A 309 -3.00 11.25 10.86
C GLY A 309 -1.88 12.27 10.72
N LEU A 310 -0.64 11.82 10.91
CA LEU A 310 0.54 12.58 10.51
C LEU A 310 0.74 12.45 8.99
N ALA A 311 -0.18 13.05 8.23
CA ALA A 311 -0.19 12.96 6.78
C ALA A 311 1.03 13.67 6.14
N GLN A 312 1.62 14.63 6.86
CA GLN A 312 2.70 15.49 6.36
C GLN A 312 3.80 15.66 7.38
N LEU A 313 4.95 15.07 7.09
CA LEU A 313 6.17 15.24 7.88
C LEU A 313 6.77 16.63 7.62
N ALA A 314 6.96 17.41 8.67
CA ALA A 314 7.53 18.75 8.63
C ALA A 314 9.04 18.72 8.31
N ASN A 315 9.75 17.71 8.77
CA ASN A 315 11.19 17.55 8.60
C ASN A 315 11.57 16.09 8.30
N ASN A 316 12.88 15.83 8.20
CA ASN A 316 13.45 14.51 7.92
C ASN A 316 14.03 13.85 9.18
N ASP A 317 13.59 14.26 10.39
CA ASP A 317 14.11 13.72 11.65
C ASP A 317 13.81 12.23 11.83
N TYR A 318 12.80 11.72 11.13
CA TYR A 318 12.47 10.30 11.04
C TYR A 318 13.59 9.44 10.42
N GLY A 319 14.58 10.04 9.76
CA GLY A 319 15.78 9.36 9.26
C GLY A 319 16.81 8.97 10.34
N LYS A 320 16.58 9.31 11.62
CA LYS A 320 17.48 9.03 12.76
C LYS A 320 16.82 8.09 13.77
N PHE A 321 16.86 6.79 13.45
CA PHE A 321 16.35 5.74 14.33
C PHE A 321 17.49 5.11 15.14
N PRO A 322 17.37 4.95 16.47
CA PRO A 322 16.17 5.21 17.29
C PRO A 322 16.10 6.61 17.95
N GLU A 323 17.11 7.48 17.81
CA GLU A 323 17.29 8.67 18.65
C GLU A 323 16.12 9.68 18.56
N ASN A 324 15.53 9.83 17.37
CA ASN A 324 14.46 10.80 17.12
C ASN A 324 13.04 10.22 17.23
N TYR A 325 12.91 9.08 17.90
CA TYR A 325 11.65 8.37 18.09
C TYR A 325 11.25 8.36 19.57
N ASP A 326 9.94 8.28 19.81
CA ASP A 326 9.40 8.15 21.17
C ASP A 326 9.32 6.66 21.56
N LEU A 327 10.34 6.20 22.28
CA LEU A 327 10.50 4.80 22.69
C LEU A 327 9.69 4.49 23.97
N PRO A 328 9.28 3.22 24.18
CA PRO A 328 9.62 2.03 23.40
C PRO A 328 8.73 1.82 22.19
N LEU A 329 7.62 2.55 22.03
CA LEU A 329 6.73 2.37 20.87
C LEU A 329 7.39 2.75 19.54
N ALA A 330 8.48 3.53 19.59
CA ALA A 330 9.06 4.21 18.45
C ALA A 330 8.01 5.07 17.74
N TRP A 331 7.22 5.83 18.49
CA TRP A 331 6.18 6.69 17.94
C TRP A 331 6.77 8.00 17.39
N ALA A 332 6.02 8.67 16.52
CA ALA A 332 6.41 9.96 15.97
C ALA A 332 6.47 11.03 17.07
N LYS A 333 7.60 11.75 17.17
CA LYS A 333 7.72 12.89 18.09
C LYS A 333 6.91 14.09 17.59
N PRO A 334 6.44 14.99 18.49
CA PRO A 334 5.75 16.21 18.08
C PRO A 334 6.55 17.10 17.13
N SER A 335 7.89 17.02 17.16
CA SER A 335 8.76 17.76 16.26
C SER A 335 8.62 17.33 14.80
N TRP A 336 8.09 16.14 14.52
CA TRP A 336 7.95 15.63 13.15
C TRP A 336 6.85 16.34 12.37
N GLY A 337 5.92 17.01 13.03
CA GLY A 337 4.83 17.72 12.40
C GLY A 337 3.56 17.70 13.23
N ALA A 338 2.59 18.50 12.81
CA ALA A 338 1.27 18.49 13.40
C ALA A 338 0.43 17.39 12.75
N TRP A 339 -0.36 16.69 13.57
CA TRP A 339 -1.34 15.73 13.10
C TRP A 339 -2.55 16.46 12.51
N GLU A 340 -3.02 16.00 11.37
CA GLU A 340 -4.12 16.61 10.64
C GLU A 340 -5.38 15.77 10.77
N LEU A 341 -6.54 16.43 10.83
CA LEU A 341 -7.82 15.75 10.78
C LEU A 341 -8.21 15.52 9.32
N ARG A 342 -8.08 14.27 8.85
CA ARG A 342 -8.23 13.87 7.45
C ARG A 342 -9.56 13.17 7.23
N ASN A 343 -10.24 13.48 6.13
CA ASN A 343 -11.38 12.69 5.68
C ASN A 343 -10.87 11.38 5.09
N VAL A 344 -11.38 10.25 5.58
CA VAL A 344 -11.01 8.92 5.10
C VAL A 344 -12.22 8.05 4.79
N TRP A 345 -12.05 7.17 3.80
CA TRP A 345 -12.92 6.01 3.61
C TRP A 345 -12.35 4.82 4.36
N VAL A 346 -13.21 4.10 5.07
CA VAL A 346 -12.86 2.83 5.71
C VAL A 346 -13.36 1.70 4.82
N ILE A 347 -12.44 0.81 4.42
CA ILE A 347 -12.76 -0.38 3.62
C ILE A 347 -12.32 -1.66 4.33
N ASP A 348 -13.14 -2.71 4.26
CA ASP A 348 -12.84 -4.07 4.73
C ASP A 348 -12.43 -4.90 3.51
N ILE A 349 -11.15 -5.27 3.47
CA ILE A 349 -10.53 -6.03 2.38
C ILE A 349 -10.34 -7.47 2.82
N ARG A 350 -10.82 -8.41 2.01
CA ARG A 350 -10.70 -9.84 2.25
C ARG A 350 -10.30 -10.60 0.98
N PRO A 351 -9.41 -11.59 1.08
CA PRO A 351 -9.11 -12.47 -0.04
C PRO A 351 -10.37 -13.21 -0.49
N ILE A 352 -10.48 -13.49 -1.79
CA ILE A 352 -11.57 -14.34 -2.32
C ILE A 352 -11.49 -15.76 -1.72
N PRO A 353 -12.60 -16.52 -1.66
CA PRO A 353 -12.63 -17.83 -0.99
C PRO A 353 -11.52 -18.81 -1.41
N PRO A 354 -11.12 -18.91 -2.71
CA PRO A 354 -10.01 -19.78 -3.12
C PRO A 354 -8.63 -19.36 -2.59
N LEU A 355 -8.43 -18.07 -2.30
CA LEU A 355 -7.17 -17.52 -1.80
C LEU A 355 -7.13 -17.45 -0.27
N ALA A 356 -8.29 -17.25 0.38
CA ALA A 356 -8.40 -16.99 1.81
C ALA A 356 -7.64 -17.96 2.74
N PRO A 357 -7.65 -19.29 2.54
CA PRO A 357 -6.97 -20.22 3.46
C PRO A 357 -5.45 -20.13 3.44
N LYS A 358 -4.87 -19.52 2.40
CA LYS A 358 -3.41 -19.48 2.16
C LYS A 358 -2.84 -18.07 2.10
N TYR A 359 -3.68 -17.04 2.28
CA TYR A 359 -3.23 -15.65 2.21
C TYR A 359 -2.64 -15.17 3.53
N CYS A 360 -1.94 -14.04 3.48
CA CYS A 360 -1.13 -13.51 4.58
C CYS A 360 -2.03 -13.07 5.75
N TYR A 361 -3.16 -12.46 5.40
CA TYR A 361 -4.15 -11.91 6.32
C TYR A 361 -5.53 -12.37 5.90
N ALA A 362 -6.41 -12.69 6.86
CA ALA A 362 -7.80 -13.00 6.55
C ALA A 362 -8.64 -11.74 6.33
N LYS A 363 -8.21 -10.63 6.94
CA LYS A 363 -8.92 -9.35 6.87
C LYS A 363 -7.94 -8.19 7.05
N ARG A 364 -8.21 -7.11 6.34
CA ARG A 364 -7.50 -5.83 6.44
C ARG A 364 -8.53 -4.71 6.47
N ILE A 365 -8.48 -3.89 7.52
CA ILE A 365 -9.20 -2.61 7.54
C ILE A 365 -8.22 -1.54 7.10
N MET A 366 -8.58 -0.82 6.04
CA MET A 366 -7.74 0.24 5.47
C MET A 366 -8.46 1.59 5.59
N TYR A 367 -7.74 2.59 6.09
CA TYR A 367 -8.23 3.95 6.27
C TYR A 367 -7.63 4.84 5.18
N VAL A 368 -8.37 5.01 4.08
CA VAL A 368 -7.90 5.63 2.84
C VAL A 368 -8.23 7.12 2.82
N ASP A 369 -7.21 7.97 2.72
CA ASP A 369 -7.38 9.41 2.58
C ASP A 369 -8.12 9.76 1.28
N THR A 370 -9.18 10.55 1.38
CA THR A 370 -10.03 10.85 0.22
C THR A 370 -9.38 11.80 -0.79
N SER A 371 -8.33 12.53 -0.40
CA SER A 371 -7.66 13.48 -1.31
C SER A 371 -6.47 12.85 -2.04
N LEU A 372 -5.77 11.91 -1.42
CA LEU A 372 -4.59 11.25 -1.98
C LEU A 372 -4.89 9.85 -2.54
N SER A 373 -6.01 9.23 -2.13
CA SER A 373 -6.28 7.80 -2.37
C SER A 373 -5.15 6.89 -1.87
N GLN A 374 -4.52 7.28 -0.76
CA GLN A 374 -3.48 6.51 -0.08
C GLN A 374 -3.95 6.15 1.34
N PRO A 375 -3.55 4.99 1.89
CA PRO A 375 -3.84 4.67 3.28
C PRO A 375 -3.03 5.54 4.23
N LEU A 376 -3.66 6.04 5.29
CA LEU A 376 -2.97 6.68 6.42
C LEU A 376 -2.68 5.70 7.55
N ALA A 377 -3.54 4.70 7.71
CA ALA A 377 -3.40 3.66 8.71
C ALA A 377 -4.09 2.37 8.24
N GLN A 378 -3.69 1.24 8.81
CA GLN A 378 -4.27 -0.07 8.54
C GLN A 378 -4.24 -0.97 9.77
N ASP A 379 -5.31 -1.74 9.94
CA ASP A 379 -5.41 -2.78 10.96
C ASP A 379 -5.50 -4.15 10.26
N LEU A 380 -4.52 -5.01 10.50
CA LEU A 380 -4.36 -6.31 9.84
C LEU A 380 -4.73 -7.45 10.79
N TYR A 381 -5.54 -8.40 10.31
CA TYR A 381 -6.09 -9.48 11.12
C TYR A 381 -5.61 -10.86 10.64
N ASP A 382 -5.29 -11.72 11.62
CA ASP A 382 -4.88 -13.10 11.37
C ASP A 382 -6.02 -13.99 10.86
N SER A 383 -5.73 -15.26 10.58
CA SER A 383 -6.72 -16.25 10.12
C SER A 383 -7.85 -16.54 11.12
N LYS A 384 -7.68 -16.16 12.38
CA LYS A 384 -8.68 -16.27 13.45
C LYS A 384 -9.44 -14.96 13.67
N LEU A 385 -9.20 -13.94 12.84
CA LEU A 385 -9.77 -12.60 12.94
C LEU A 385 -9.36 -11.85 14.22
N ASN A 386 -8.21 -12.17 14.80
CA ASN A 386 -7.57 -11.35 15.82
C ASN A 386 -6.72 -10.27 15.16
N LEU A 387 -6.68 -9.09 15.75
CA LEU A 387 -5.74 -8.04 15.32
C LEU A 387 -4.31 -8.55 15.49
N SER A 388 -3.55 -8.56 14.40
CA SER A 388 -2.18 -9.07 14.35
C SER A 388 -1.16 -7.96 14.13
N LYS A 389 -1.47 -6.96 13.29
CA LYS A 389 -0.55 -5.85 13.03
C LYS A 389 -1.31 -4.52 12.95
N ILE A 390 -0.67 -3.48 13.46
CA ILE A 390 -1.13 -2.09 13.38
C ILE A 390 -0.12 -1.37 12.50
N MET A 391 -0.58 -0.65 11.48
CA MET A 391 0.28 0.07 10.54
C MET A 391 -0.13 1.53 10.45
N VAL A 392 0.85 2.43 10.51
CA VAL A 392 0.68 3.88 10.32
C VAL A 392 1.63 4.35 9.23
N LEU A 393 1.13 5.19 8.33
CA LEU A 393 1.88 5.73 7.21
C LEU A 393 1.91 7.25 7.27
N SER A 394 3.09 7.82 7.07
CA SER A 394 3.31 9.26 7.07
C SER A 394 4.15 9.67 5.86
N GLY A 395 3.61 10.57 5.05
CA GLY A 395 4.27 11.09 3.86
C GLY A 395 5.12 12.33 4.16
N LYS A 396 6.24 12.48 3.45
CA LYS A 396 7.00 13.72 3.42
C LYS A 396 6.65 14.46 2.13
N PRO A 397 6.02 15.65 2.21
CA PRO A 397 5.75 16.43 1.01
C PRO A 397 7.06 16.97 0.43
N ALA A 398 7.16 17.03 -0.91
CA ALA A 398 8.25 17.69 -1.61
C ALA A 398 7.72 18.58 -2.74
N ASP A 399 8.45 19.65 -3.02
CA ASP A 399 8.17 20.54 -4.14
C ASP A 399 8.67 19.90 -5.45
N ILE A 400 7.76 19.69 -6.40
CA ILE A 400 8.10 19.31 -7.76
C ILE A 400 8.03 20.58 -8.62
N PRO A 401 9.12 21.03 -9.26
CA PRO A 401 9.17 22.33 -9.93
C PRO A 401 8.03 22.63 -10.92
N LYS A 402 7.43 21.59 -11.52
CA LYS A 402 6.30 21.71 -12.46
C LYS A 402 4.92 21.68 -11.80
N TYR A 403 4.79 21.09 -10.61
CA TYR A 403 3.50 20.76 -10.00
C TYR A 403 3.34 21.31 -8.57
N GLY A 404 4.34 22.04 -8.07
CA GLY A 404 4.38 22.55 -6.71
C GLY A 404 4.56 21.44 -5.66
N MET A 405 4.17 21.74 -4.42
CA MET A 405 4.21 20.78 -3.32
C MET A 405 3.31 19.58 -3.57
N GLN A 406 3.86 18.37 -3.41
CA GLN A 406 3.17 17.10 -3.60
C GLN A 406 3.44 16.16 -2.42
N ASN A 407 2.38 15.60 -1.82
CA ASN A 407 2.49 14.72 -0.63
C ASN A 407 3.18 13.38 -0.90
N TRP A 408 3.10 12.88 -2.13
CA TRP A 408 3.65 11.59 -2.55
C TRP A 408 5.13 11.65 -2.98
N ALA A 409 5.69 12.85 -3.12
CA ALA A 409 6.96 13.08 -3.80
C ALA A 409 8.20 12.96 -2.90
N GLY A 410 8.09 13.36 -1.63
CA GLY A 410 9.24 13.55 -0.76
C GLY A 410 9.61 12.35 0.11
N GLY A 411 8.99 11.19 -0.11
CA GLY A 411 9.23 9.99 0.67
C GLY A 411 8.30 9.89 1.87
N GLY A 412 8.77 9.29 2.94
CA GLY A 412 7.98 9.05 4.14
C GLY A 412 8.52 7.94 5.03
N ILE A 413 7.68 7.59 6.00
CA ILE A 413 7.89 6.50 6.94
C ILE A 413 6.63 5.62 7.00
N GLN A 414 6.85 4.32 7.10
CA GLN A 414 5.86 3.32 7.42
C GLN A 414 6.27 2.68 8.74
N GLN A 415 5.34 2.72 9.70
CA GLN A 415 5.52 2.14 11.02
C GLN A 415 4.56 0.97 11.16
N LEU A 416 5.04 -0.15 11.70
CA LEU A 416 4.23 -1.34 11.92
C LEU A 416 4.55 -1.94 13.28
N TRP A 417 3.51 -2.35 14.01
CA TRP A 417 3.62 -3.07 15.27
C TRP A 417 2.92 -4.42 15.15
N ASN A 418 3.68 -5.49 15.29
CA ASN A 418 3.15 -6.84 15.37
C ASN A 418 2.79 -7.15 16.84
N VAL A 419 1.49 -7.22 17.13
CA VAL A 419 0.98 -7.37 18.50
C VAL A 419 1.01 -8.82 18.99
N HIS A 420 1.39 -9.77 18.15
CA HIS A 420 1.56 -11.17 18.53
C HIS A 420 3.02 -11.53 18.85
N SER A 421 3.99 -10.97 18.11
CA SER A 421 5.41 -11.23 18.33
C SER A 421 6.11 -10.17 19.19
N ASP A 422 5.40 -9.11 19.60
CA ASP A 422 5.98 -7.97 20.30
C ASP A 422 7.15 -7.34 19.51
N HIS A 423 7.04 -7.28 18.18
CA HIS A 423 8.02 -6.64 17.29
C HIS A 423 7.47 -5.34 16.72
N ALA A 424 8.34 -4.36 16.53
CA ALA A 424 8.07 -3.10 15.85
C ALA A 424 8.98 -2.96 14.64
N PHE A 425 8.48 -2.30 13.61
CA PHE A 425 9.12 -2.15 12.32
C PHE A 425 9.00 -0.72 11.83
N MET A 426 10.10 -0.15 11.36
CA MET A 426 10.18 1.20 10.80
C MET A 426 10.85 1.13 9.43
N ALA A 427 10.11 1.39 8.35
CA ALA A 427 10.68 1.63 7.02
C ALA A 427 10.64 3.11 6.71
N PHE A 428 11.78 3.70 6.39
CA PHE A 428 11.86 5.12 6.07
C PHE A 428 12.88 5.42 4.99
N THR A 429 12.58 6.47 4.25
CA THR A 429 13.35 6.91 3.09
C THR A 429 14.38 7.99 3.43
N ALA A 430 14.27 8.70 4.56
CA ALA A 430 15.25 9.71 4.94
C ALA A 430 16.55 9.10 5.52
N ASP A 431 17.69 9.76 5.32
CA ASP A 431 18.95 9.43 6.00
C ASP A 431 19.23 10.35 7.21
N GLU A 432 20.24 10.00 8.00
CA GLU A 432 20.67 10.78 9.18
C GLU A 432 21.08 12.22 8.85
N ARG A 433 21.38 12.52 7.58
CA ARG A 433 21.72 13.86 7.08
C ARG A 433 20.50 14.63 6.60
N GLY A 434 19.31 14.05 6.72
CA GLY A 434 18.05 14.62 6.27
C GLY A 434 17.91 14.67 4.76
N ARG A 435 18.64 13.84 3.99
CA ARG A 435 18.35 13.64 2.57
C ARG A 435 17.21 12.64 2.40
N ASN A 436 16.59 12.62 1.23
CA ASN A 436 15.51 11.71 0.89
C ASN A 436 15.74 11.05 -0.47
N TRP A 437 14.83 10.15 -0.85
CA TRP A 437 14.85 9.53 -2.17
C TRP A 437 14.76 10.57 -3.30
N THR A 438 15.08 10.16 -4.53
CA THR A 438 14.95 11.01 -5.71
C THR A 438 13.85 10.47 -6.60
N ILE A 439 13.14 11.38 -7.28
CA ILE A 439 12.08 11.04 -8.24
C ILE A 439 12.34 11.69 -9.60
N ASP A 440 11.94 10.99 -10.65
CA ASP A 440 11.92 11.44 -12.06
C ASP A 440 13.21 12.15 -12.47
N SER A 441 13.13 13.41 -12.90
CA SER A 441 14.28 14.20 -13.35
C SER A 441 15.37 14.42 -12.30
N ALA A 442 15.09 14.20 -11.01
CA ALA A 442 16.09 14.27 -9.94
C ALA A 442 16.88 12.95 -9.80
N VAL A 443 16.41 11.85 -10.39
CA VAL A 443 17.14 10.58 -10.43
C VAL A 443 18.32 10.69 -11.38
N LYS A 444 19.49 10.18 -10.95
CA LYS A 444 20.67 10.17 -11.81
C LYS A 444 20.44 9.31 -13.07
N PRO A 445 20.88 9.75 -14.26
CA PRO A 445 20.60 9.06 -15.52
C PRO A 445 21.02 7.59 -15.59
N LYS A 446 22.03 7.15 -14.82
CA LYS A 446 22.45 5.75 -14.78
C LYS A 446 21.40 4.81 -14.15
N TYR A 447 20.49 5.35 -13.34
CA TYR A 447 19.40 4.61 -12.70
C TYR A 447 18.12 4.65 -13.54
N ASP A 448 17.99 5.63 -14.43
CA ASP A 448 16.96 5.66 -15.48
C ASP A 448 17.28 4.63 -16.59
N ASN A 449 17.23 3.34 -16.24
CA ASN A 449 17.56 2.23 -17.12
C ASN A 449 16.67 1.01 -16.85
N LEU A 450 15.56 0.95 -17.58
CA LEU A 450 14.59 -0.15 -17.51
C LEU A 450 15.26 -1.51 -17.68
N ARG A 451 16.16 -1.66 -18.67
CA ARG A 451 16.82 -2.95 -18.94
C ARG A 451 17.70 -3.41 -17.79
N ALA A 452 18.33 -2.49 -17.06
CA ALA A 452 19.20 -2.79 -15.93
C ALA A 452 18.41 -3.22 -14.69
N PHE A 453 17.34 -2.50 -14.35
CA PHE A 453 16.65 -2.66 -13.05
C PHE A 453 15.35 -3.45 -13.15
N GLN A 454 14.66 -3.41 -14.30
CA GLN A 454 13.29 -3.93 -14.45
C GLN A 454 13.19 -5.15 -15.36
N THR A 455 14.30 -5.89 -15.53
CA THR A 455 14.30 -7.16 -16.26
C THR A 455 15.07 -8.24 -15.52
N ALA A 456 14.65 -9.50 -15.68
CA ALA A 456 15.33 -10.64 -15.05
C ALA A 456 16.80 -10.77 -15.49
N SER A 457 17.12 -10.40 -16.73
CA SER A 457 18.49 -10.37 -17.26
C SER A 457 19.29 -9.17 -16.72
N GLY A 458 18.63 -8.04 -16.48
CA GLY A 458 19.20 -6.83 -15.91
C GLY A 458 19.84 -7.05 -14.54
N ILE A 459 19.09 -7.67 -13.62
CA ILE A 459 19.60 -8.01 -12.27
C ILE A 459 20.88 -8.85 -12.37
N LEU A 460 20.88 -9.82 -13.28
CA LEU A 460 22.02 -10.70 -13.56
C LEU A 460 23.25 -9.92 -14.04
N HIS A 461 23.04 -8.84 -14.79
CA HIS A 461 24.12 -8.01 -15.33
C HIS A 461 24.67 -7.02 -14.30
N GLN A 462 23.81 -6.42 -13.47
CA GLN A 462 24.21 -5.48 -12.41
C GLN A 462 25.08 -6.15 -11.33
N MET A 463 24.94 -7.47 -11.15
CA MET A 463 25.58 -8.23 -10.08
C MET A 463 26.81 -9.05 -10.51
N ARG A 464 27.25 -8.90 -11.76
CA ARG A 464 28.52 -9.45 -12.27
C ARG A 464 29.62 -8.41 -12.18
#